data_AF-A0AAJ6TVP6-F1
#
_entry.id   AF-A0AAJ6TVP6-F1
#
_cell.length_a   1.000
_cell.length_b   1.000
_cell.length_c   1.000
_cell.angle_alpha   90.00
_cell.angle_beta   90.00
_cell.angle_gamma   90.00
#
_symmetry.space_group_name_H-M   'P 1'
#
loop_
_entity.id
_entity.type
_entity.pdbx_description
1 polymer ?
#
loop_
_entity_poly.entity_id
_entity_poly.type
_entity_poly.pdbx_seq_one_letter_code
_entity_poly.pdbx_strand_id
1 'polypeptide(L)'
;MGCMFSQLAAQFAFFPPSPPTYQIKKGDNGKLSVVSTSSPSMPLPLADDSSLDVLMIDTKRGNKIVAFYLKNPYARLTVLYSHGNAADLVQLYDLFVQLKVNLRVNLMGYDYSGYGASSGKPSESNTYADIEAVYECLQTQYGVSQEDLILYGQSVGSGPTLHLAAKLPRLRGVVLHSAILSGLRVLCHVKFTFCFDIYKNINKIRKVKCPVLVIHGTEDDVVNWLHGEGLWKMAKEPYEPLWIKGGGHCNLELYPDYIRHLRRFIHEMENITTEIRLKKIRQNLCLKPRSKTDSNKCCRFKLWRPKCPECLRPRCIKCSWGPRCTECWRPRCSSCVKCCWRAPSCPKCPRPSCPKCPRPSCCCRIRCLPWRCCFGKQSGMNRKQDG
;
A
#
# COMPACT_ATOMS: atom_id res chain seq x y z
N MET A 1 28.13 26.47 17.71
CA MET A 1 29.07 25.39 17.32
C MET A 1 28.50 24.30 16.41
N GLY A 2 27.19 23.98 16.42
CA GLY A 2 26.62 22.89 15.61
C GLY A 2 26.60 23.07 14.07
N CYS A 3 26.80 24.29 13.55
CA CYS A 3 26.76 24.56 12.10
C CYS A 3 28.07 24.16 11.38
N MET A 4 29.22 24.27 12.05
CA MET A 4 30.53 23.98 11.43
C MET A 4 30.74 22.47 11.26
N PHE A 5 30.33 21.67 12.26
CA PHE A 5 30.43 20.21 12.19
C PHE A 5 29.43 19.60 11.20
N SER A 6 28.23 20.17 11.05
CA SER A 6 27.26 19.68 10.06
C SER A 6 27.69 19.97 8.62
N GLN A 7 28.41 21.06 8.37
CA GLN A 7 29.03 21.35 7.08
C GLN A 7 30.14 20.36 6.73
N LEU A 8 31.01 20.02 7.68
CA LEU A 8 32.05 19.01 7.49
C LEU A 8 31.44 17.62 7.23
N ALA A 9 30.47 17.20 8.05
CA ALA A 9 29.78 15.93 7.85
C ALA A 9 29.09 15.85 6.47
N ALA A 10 28.54 16.96 5.98
CA ALA A 10 27.93 17.02 4.65
C ALA A 10 28.94 16.76 3.52
N GLN A 11 30.18 17.27 3.61
CA GLN A 11 31.20 17.04 2.58
C GLN A 11 31.57 15.56 2.39
N PHE A 12 31.44 14.76 3.43
CA PHE A 12 31.72 13.32 3.36
C PHE A 12 30.47 12.46 3.12
N ALA A 13 29.28 13.05 3.17
CA ALA A 13 28.01 12.33 3.08
C ALA A 13 27.26 12.55 1.76
N PHE A 14 27.57 13.62 1.02
CA PHE A 14 26.86 13.98 -0.21
C PHE A 14 27.84 14.17 -1.36
N PHE A 15 27.65 13.37 -2.40
CA PHE A 15 28.45 13.38 -3.62
C PHE A 15 27.51 13.56 -4.82
N PRO A 16 26.88 14.74 -5.01
CA PRO A 16 26.03 14.98 -6.18
C PRO A 16 26.82 14.79 -7.48
N PRO A 17 26.18 14.29 -8.56
CA PRO A 17 26.81 14.25 -9.88
C PRO A 17 27.34 15.62 -10.29
N SER A 18 28.59 15.68 -10.72
CA SER A 18 29.25 16.91 -11.16
C SER A 18 30.00 16.65 -12.47
N PRO A 19 29.57 17.23 -13.61
CA PRO A 19 28.38 18.09 -13.75
C PRO A 19 27.05 17.33 -13.59
N PRO A 20 25.92 18.03 -13.33
CA PRO A 20 24.59 17.45 -13.36
C PRO A 20 24.27 16.76 -14.70
N THR A 21 23.50 15.66 -14.66
CA THR A 21 23.17 14.91 -15.89
C THR A 21 22.03 15.54 -16.70
N TYR A 22 21.43 16.62 -16.18
CA TYR A 22 20.34 17.33 -16.83
C TYR A 22 20.29 18.82 -16.47
N GLN A 23 19.55 19.57 -17.28
CA GLN A 23 19.19 20.96 -17.04
C GLN A 23 17.68 21.17 -17.21
N ILE A 24 17.16 22.23 -16.59
CA ILE A 24 15.76 22.63 -16.72
C ILE A 24 15.64 23.72 -17.78
N LYS A 25 14.71 23.55 -18.72
CA LYS A 25 14.30 24.59 -19.66
C LYS A 25 12.85 24.98 -19.41
N LYS A 26 12.58 26.28 -19.41
CA LYS A 26 11.21 26.82 -19.34
C LYS A 26 10.72 27.06 -20.76
N GLY A 27 9.66 26.38 -21.16
CA GLY A 27 9.02 26.60 -22.46
C GLY A 27 8.21 27.91 -22.48
N ASP A 28 7.78 28.33 -23.67
CA ASP A 28 7.04 29.58 -23.89
C ASP A 28 5.69 29.62 -23.15
N ASN A 29 5.10 28.45 -22.92
CA ASN A 29 3.88 28.26 -22.13
C ASN A 29 4.13 28.29 -20.60
N GLY A 30 5.35 28.54 -20.16
CA GLY A 30 5.77 28.54 -18.77
C GLY A 30 5.97 27.16 -18.14
N LYS A 31 5.68 26.06 -18.87
CA LYS A 31 5.90 24.69 -18.41
C LYS A 31 7.40 24.40 -18.36
N LEU A 32 7.84 23.76 -17.29
CA LEU A 32 9.21 23.30 -17.16
C LEU A 32 9.39 21.97 -17.89
N SER A 33 10.54 21.81 -18.52
CA SER A 33 10.97 20.61 -19.24
C SER A 33 12.42 20.29 -18.88
N VAL A 34 12.81 19.04 -19.07
CA VAL A 34 14.12 18.52 -18.71
C VAL A 34 14.89 18.21 -19.98
N VAL A 35 16.15 18.62 -20.03
CA VAL A 35 17.06 18.30 -21.13
C VAL A 35 18.29 17.58 -20.56
N SER A 36 18.56 16.38 -21.04
CA SER A 36 19.75 15.61 -20.65
C SER A 36 21.03 16.28 -21.19
N THR A 37 22.07 16.33 -20.37
CA THR A 37 23.38 16.90 -20.74
C THR A 37 24.31 15.89 -21.41
N SER A 38 24.08 14.59 -21.25
CA SER A 38 24.94 13.51 -21.76
C SER A 38 24.63 13.09 -23.20
N SER A 39 23.49 13.48 -23.77
CA SER A 39 23.14 13.24 -25.18
C SER A 39 22.13 14.29 -25.67
N PRO A 40 22.60 15.44 -26.18
CA PRO A 40 21.72 16.52 -26.67
C PRO A 40 20.86 16.13 -27.89
N SER A 41 21.12 14.99 -28.53
CA SER A 41 20.44 14.47 -29.72
C SER A 41 19.31 13.48 -29.43
N MET A 42 19.16 13.00 -28.20
CA MET A 42 18.00 12.22 -27.77
C MET A 42 17.22 13.07 -26.76
N PRO A 43 16.10 13.68 -27.17
CA PRO A 43 15.09 14.03 -26.18
C PRO A 43 14.80 12.72 -25.45
N LEU A 44 15.07 12.68 -24.14
CA LEU A 44 14.34 11.72 -23.33
C LEU A 44 12.85 11.85 -23.74
N PRO A 45 12.04 10.78 -23.74
CA PRO A 45 10.61 10.87 -24.08
C PRO A 45 9.82 11.88 -23.20
N LEU A 46 10.50 12.51 -22.24
CA LEU A 46 10.09 13.59 -21.32
C LEU A 46 9.49 14.86 -21.93
N ALA A 47 9.79 15.26 -23.17
CA ALA A 47 9.33 16.57 -23.65
C ALA A 47 7.80 16.66 -23.78
N ASP A 48 7.13 15.52 -23.99
CA ASP A 48 5.68 15.45 -24.19
C ASP A 48 4.98 14.31 -23.41
N ASP A 49 5.65 13.74 -22.39
CA ASP A 49 4.99 12.81 -21.49
C ASP A 49 3.98 13.58 -20.62
N SER A 50 2.72 13.56 -21.02
CA SER A 50 1.60 14.14 -20.26
C SER A 50 1.46 13.59 -18.84
N SER A 51 2.12 12.45 -18.54
CA SER A 51 2.13 11.85 -17.21
C SER A 51 3.25 12.37 -16.31
N LEU A 52 4.18 13.20 -16.81
CA LEU A 52 5.25 13.82 -16.01
C LEU A 52 5.01 15.32 -15.82
N ASP A 53 4.94 15.76 -14.57
CA ASP A 53 5.10 17.16 -14.22
C ASP A 53 6.53 17.39 -13.70
N VAL A 54 7.21 18.38 -14.27
CA VAL A 54 8.50 18.88 -13.79
C VAL A 54 8.25 20.14 -12.97
N LEU A 55 8.69 20.11 -11.72
CA LEU A 55 8.42 21.15 -10.73
C LEU A 55 9.73 21.78 -10.26
N MET A 56 9.63 23.05 -9.91
CA MET A 56 10.68 23.78 -9.23
C MET A 56 10.05 24.37 -7.96
N ILE A 57 10.50 23.90 -6.80
CA ILE A 57 9.84 24.09 -5.50
C ILE A 57 10.76 24.92 -4.60
N ASP A 58 10.20 25.98 -4.00
CA ASP A 58 10.88 26.79 -3.01
C ASP A 58 10.87 26.11 -1.63
N THR A 59 12.04 26.07 -1.00
CA THR A 59 12.21 25.48 0.34
C THR A 59 12.22 26.57 1.41
N LYS A 60 11.89 26.20 2.65
CA LYS A 60 11.93 27.13 3.80
C LYS A 60 13.32 27.68 4.12
N ARG A 61 14.36 27.09 3.54
CA ARG A 61 15.76 27.54 3.67
C ARG A 61 16.24 28.40 2.49
N GLY A 62 15.35 28.77 1.58
CA GLY A 62 15.64 29.68 0.46
C GLY A 62 16.29 29.00 -0.75
N ASN A 63 16.36 27.67 -0.78
CA ASN A 63 16.80 26.93 -1.97
C ASN A 63 15.61 26.61 -2.87
N LYS A 64 15.90 26.44 -4.15
CA LYS A 64 15.00 26.00 -5.20
C LYS A 64 15.39 24.57 -5.60
N ILE A 65 14.48 23.62 -5.39
CA ILE A 65 14.73 22.20 -5.70
C ILE A 65 13.84 21.72 -6.84
N VAL A 66 14.36 20.77 -7.63
CA VAL A 66 13.61 20.16 -8.72
C VAL A 66 12.90 18.90 -8.23
N ALA A 67 11.66 18.70 -8.68
CA ALA A 67 10.90 17.47 -8.42
C ALA A 67 10.19 16.99 -9.68
N PHE A 68 10.10 15.66 -9.83
CA PHE A 68 9.37 14.98 -10.88
C PHE A 68 8.16 14.29 -10.28
N TYR A 69 6.97 14.64 -10.76
CA TYR A 69 5.73 13.97 -10.40
C TYR A 69 5.20 13.16 -11.57
N LEU A 70 5.30 11.83 -11.44
CA LEU A 70 4.80 10.89 -12.41
C LEU A 70 3.40 10.42 -12.00
N LYS A 71 2.41 10.75 -12.82
CA LYS A 71 1.01 10.40 -12.67
C LYS A 71 0.74 9.00 -13.20
N ASN A 72 -0.09 8.26 -12.48
CA ASN A 72 -0.71 7.04 -12.95
C ASN A 72 -2.24 7.15 -12.77
N PRO A 73 -3.04 7.12 -13.84
CA PRO A 73 -4.50 7.27 -13.77
C PRO A 73 -5.20 6.24 -12.87
N TYR A 74 -4.58 5.09 -12.63
CA TYR A 74 -5.11 4.02 -11.79
C TYR A 74 -4.58 4.05 -10.36
N ALA A 75 -3.75 5.04 -10.01
CA ALA A 75 -3.14 5.11 -8.69
C ALA A 75 -4.12 5.53 -7.61
N ARG A 76 -4.07 4.81 -6.50
CA ARG A 76 -4.78 5.17 -5.26
C ARG A 76 -3.83 5.73 -4.20
N LEU A 77 -2.54 5.43 -4.33
CA LEU A 77 -1.49 5.85 -3.42
C LEU A 77 -0.43 6.62 -4.19
N THR A 78 0.27 7.49 -3.47
CA THR A 78 1.42 8.25 -3.96
C THR A 78 2.66 7.83 -3.18
N VAL A 79 3.76 7.57 -3.89
CA VAL A 79 5.07 7.32 -3.31
C VAL A 79 5.90 8.59 -3.40
N LEU A 80 6.39 9.10 -2.27
CA LEU A 80 7.42 10.17 -2.23
C LEU A 80 8.79 9.52 -2.03
N TYR A 81 9.64 9.60 -3.05
CA TYR A 81 10.91 8.92 -3.14
C TYR A 81 12.08 9.87 -2.83
N SER A 82 12.77 9.61 -1.72
CA SER A 82 14.06 10.20 -1.36
C SER A 82 15.19 9.28 -1.84
N HIS A 83 15.92 9.73 -2.85
CA HIS A 83 16.93 8.92 -3.53
C HIS A 83 18.23 8.73 -2.75
N GLY A 84 19.06 7.80 -3.23
CA GLY A 84 20.40 7.55 -2.70
C GLY A 84 21.39 8.67 -3.02
N ASN A 85 22.61 8.51 -2.53
CA ASN A 85 23.71 9.43 -2.85
C ASN A 85 24.15 9.26 -4.33
N ALA A 86 24.88 10.22 -4.88
CA ALA A 86 25.51 10.14 -6.20
C ALA A 86 24.57 9.79 -7.37
N ALA A 87 23.29 10.15 -7.25
CA ALA A 87 22.31 10.06 -8.32
C ALA A 87 21.53 11.37 -8.41
N ASP A 88 21.00 11.67 -9.59
CA ASP A 88 20.01 12.73 -9.81
C ASP A 88 18.73 12.17 -10.46
N LEU A 89 17.70 13.01 -10.59
CA LEU A 89 16.38 12.59 -11.08
C LEU A 89 16.37 11.96 -12.48
N VAL A 90 17.25 12.38 -13.39
CA VAL A 90 17.27 11.84 -14.75
C VAL A 90 17.87 10.45 -14.76
N GLN A 91 18.93 10.21 -13.97
CA GLN A 91 19.49 8.87 -13.82
C GLN A 91 18.50 7.86 -13.22
N LEU A 92 17.55 8.34 -12.39
CA LEU A 92 16.54 7.50 -11.74
C LEU A 92 15.21 7.42 -12.50
N TYR A 93 15.07 8.12 -13.62
CA TYR A 93 13.79 8.24 -14.32
C TYR A 93 13.22 6.88 -14.74
N ASP A 94 14.04 6.00 -15.31
CA ASP A 94 13.61 4.68 -15.76
C ASP A 94 13.12 3.82 -14.58
N LEU A 95 13.82 3.88 -13.44
CA LEU A 95 13.38 3.22 -12.21
C LEU A 95 12.03 3.78 -11.75
N PHE A 96 11.84 5.10 -11.77
CA PHE A 96 10.57 5.73 -11.38
C PHE A 96 9.41 5.32 -12.28
N VAL A 97 9.62 5.23 -13.61
CA VAL A 97 8.61 4.74 -14.54
C VAL A 97 8.26 3.28 -14.23
N GLN A 98 9.27 2.42 -14.00
CA GLN A 98 9.05 1.02 -13.66
C GLN A 98 8.27 0.87 -12.34
N LEU A 99 8.64 1.61 -11.29
CA LEU A 99 7.93 1.60 -10.01
C LEU A 99 6.49 2.11 -10.15
N LYS A 100 6.27 3.23 -10.85
CA LYS A 100 4.95 3.78 -11.16
C LYS A 100 4.02 2.75 -11.80
N VAL A 101 4.51 2.04 -12.81
CA VAL A 101 3.72 1.06 -13.58
C VAL A 101 3.50 -0.22 -12.78
N ASN A 102 4.56 -0.81 -12.23
CA ASN A 102 4.51 -2.11 -11.56
C ASN A 102 3.76 -2.06 -10.23
N LEU A 103 3.84 -0.94 -9.51
CA LEU A 103 3.16 -0.73 -8.22
C LEU A 103 1.80 -0.03 -8.38
N ARG A 104 1.48 0.52 -9.56
CA ARG A 104 0.27 1.30 -9.83
C ARG A 104 0.09 2.47 -8.85
N VAL A 105 1.14 3.26 -8.69
CA VAL A 105 1.17 4.42 -7.81
C VAL A 105 1.48 5.69 -8.60
N ASN A 106 1.10 6.86 -8.06
CA ASN A 106 1.77 8.09 -8.44
C ASN A 106 3.15 8.09 -7.77
N LEU A 107 4.15 8.72 -8.39
CA LEU A 107 5.49 8.77 -7.84
C LEU A 107 6.02 10.21 -7.89
N MET A 108 6.43 10.73 -6.73
CA MET A 108 7.10 12.01 -6.59
C MET A 108 8.57 11.76 -6.23
N GLY A 109 9.48 12.03 -7.14
CA GLY A 109 10.92 12.08 -6.87
C GLY A 109 11.38 13.54 -6.79
N TYR A 110 12.40 13.83 -6.00
CA TYR A 110 12.98 15.18 -5.94
C TYR A 110 14.50 15.12 -5.74
N ASP A 111 15.21 16.08 -6.30
CA ASP A 111 16.63 16.27 -6.02
C ASP A 111 16.81 17.09 -4.74
N TYR A 112 17.84 16.75 -3.97
CA TYR A 112 18.23 17.53 -2.81
C TYR A 112 18.79 18.91 -3.21
N SER A 113 18.78 19.87 -2.28
CA SER A 113 19.53 21.12 -2.44
C SER A 113 20.99 20.82 -2.84
N GLY A 114 21.45 21.39 -3.97
CA GLY A 114 22.77 21.14 -4.55
C GLY A 114 22.94 19.85 -5.36
N TYR A 115 21.86 19.14 -5.67
CA TYR A 115 21.82 17.99 -6.60
C TYR A 115 21.12 18.38 -7.90
N GLY A 116 21.52 17.73 -9.00
CA GLY A 116 20.91 17.92 -10.31
C GLY A 116 20.85 19.41 -10.69
N ALA A 117 19.67 19.86 -11.10
CA ALA A 117 19.41 21.28 -11.41
C ALA A 117 18.90 22.10 -10.20
N SER A 118 18.99 21.56 -8.98
CA SER A 118 18.58 22.24 -7.74
C SER A 118 19.67 23.21 -7.25
N SER A 119 19.26 24.34 -6.69
CA SER A 119 20.17 25.34 -6.14
C SER A 119 20.70 24.96 -4.74
N GLY A 120 21.64 25.75 -4.23
CA GLY A 120 22.12 25.63 -2.85
C GLY A 120 23.24 24.59 -2.69
N LYS A 121 23.36 24.04 -1.49
CA LYS A 121 24.38 23.03 -1.13
C LYS A 121 23.75 21.89 -0.33
N PRO A 122 24.25 20.66 -0.47
CA PRO A 122 23.70 19.56 0.30
C PRO A 122 24.09 19.66 1.78
N SER A 123 23.12 19.40 2.66
CA SER A 123 23.32 19.26 4.10
C SER A 123 22.12 18.54 4.71
N GLU A 124 22.29 17.88 5.85
CA GLU A 124 21.18 17.23 6.57
C GLU A 124 19.99 18.18 6.73
N SER A 125 20.24 19.40 7.21
CA SER A 125 19.20 20.42 7.42
C SER A 125 18.52 20.88 6.13
N ASN A 126 19.23 20.92 5.00
CA ASN A 126 18.61 21.20 3.71
C ASN A 126 17.74 20.03 3.27
N THR A 127 18.24 18.79 3.32
CA THR A 127 17.44 17.63 2.91
C THR A 127 16.12 17.48 3.68
N TYR A 128 16.09 17.92 4.94
CA TYR A 128 14.86 18.00 5.74
C TYR A 128 13.91 19.10 5.27
N ALA A 129 14.43 20.29 4.94
CA ALA A 129 13.62 21.36 4.37
C ALA A 129 13.12 21.00 2.97
N ASP A 130 13.92 20.28 2.19
CA ASP A 130 13.61 19.82 0.84
C ASP A 130 12.41 18.87 0.86
N ILE A 131 12.47 17.78 1.65
CA ILE A 131 11.36 16.81 1.72
C ILE A 131 10.08 17.43 2.29
N GLU A 132 10.19 18.37 3.23
CA GLU A 132 9.05 19.08 3.78
C GLU A 132 8.36 19.96 2.72
N ALA A 133 9.14 20.63 1.87
CA ALA A 133 8.60 21.44 0.77
C ALA A 133 7.92 20.58 -0.31
N VAL A 134 8.50 19.43 -0.65
CA VAL A 134 7.89 18.49 -1.62
C VAL A 134 6.62 17.87 -1.06
N TYR A 135 6.60 17.51 0.22
CA TYR A 135 5.39 17.05 0.89
C TYR A 135 4.30 18.13 0.90
N GLU A 136 4.65 19.38 1.20
CA GLU A 136 3.71 20.51 1.14
C GLU A 136 3.15 20.72 -0.27
N CYS A 137 3.99 20.60 -1.31
CA CYS A 137 3.56 20.62 -2.71
C CYS A 137 2.57 19.48 -3.02
N LEU A 138 2.86 18.25 -2.60
CA LEU A 138 1.95 17.11 -2.74
C LEU A 138 0.58 17.34 -2.08
N GLN A 139 0.57 17.94 -0.89
CA GLN A 139 -0.69 18.25 -0.20
C GLN A 139 -1.48 19.35 -0.90
N THR A 140 -0.81 20.45 -1.27
CA THR A 140 -1.46 21.69 -1.72
C THR A 140 -1.83 21.66 -3.19
N GLN A 141 -0.93 21.19 -4.06
CA GLN A 141 -1.13 21.18 -5.52
C GLN A 141 -1.80 19.90 -6.01
N TYR A 142 -1.48 18.76 -5.39
CA TYR A 142 -1.97 17.45 -5.81
C TYR A 142 -3.04 16.86 -4.90
N GLY A 143 -3.38 17.52 -3.78
CA GLY A 143 -4.42 17.06 -2.86
C GLY A 143 -4.10 15.75 -2.14
N VAL A 144 -2.83 15.35 -2.07
CA VAL A 144 -2.43 14.07 -1.48
C VAL A 144 -2.55 14.13 0.04
N SER A 145 -3.39 13.26 0.60
CA SER A 145 -3.54 13.14 2.05
C SER A 145 -2.45 12.24 2.65
N GLN A 146 -2.15 12.39 3.94
CA GLN A 146 -1.20 11.48 4.63
C GLN A 146 -1.61 10.01 4.51
N GLU A 147 -2.93 9.75 4.51
CA GLU A 147 -3.50 8.41 4.42
C GLU A 147 -3.33 7.79 3.03
N ASP A 148 -2.95 8.57 2.01
CA ASP A 148 -2.69 8.09 0.65
C ASP A 148 -1.20 8.21 0.26
N LEU A 149 -0.33 8.57 1.22
CA LEU A 149 1.10 8.81 1.00
C LEU A 149 1.97 7.72 1.62
N ILE A 150 2.85 7.14 0.82
CA ILE A 150 3.94 6.26 1.25
C ILE A 150 5.26 7.00 1.06
N LEU A 151 6.10 7.01 2.10
CA LEU A 151 7.46 7.55 1.98
C LEU A 151 8.43 6.42 1.63
N TYR A 152 9.33 6.67 0.69
CA TYR A 152 10.35 5.73 0.26
C TYR A 152 11.73 6.39 0.41
N GLY A 153 12.63 5.78 1.16
CA GLY A 153 13.99 6.30 1.34
C GLY A 153 15.05 5.26 1.02
N GLN A 154 15.90 5.54 0.03
CA GLN A 154 17.04 4.70 -0.32
C GLN A 154 18.33 5.23 0.29
N SER A 155 19.09 4.37 1.00
CA SER A 155 20.39 4.69 1.56
C SER A 155 20.36 5.99 2.38
N VAL A 156 21.12 7.02 2.00
CA VAL A 156 21.11 8.36 2.62
C VAL A 156 19.71 9.00 2.65
N GLY A 157 18.87 8.74 1.64
CA GLY A 157 17.50 9.21 1.55
C GLY A 157 16.56 8.69 2.66
N SER A 158 16.97 7.65 3.39
CA SER A 158 16.29 7.22 4.63
C SER A 158 16.28 8.32 5.71
N GLY A 159 17.29 9.18 5.71
CA GLY A 159 17.44 10.32 6.62
C GLY A 159 16.26 11.31 6.59
N PRO A 160 16.00 11.99 5.45
CA PRO A 160 14.85 12.86 5.29
C PRO A 160 13.52 12.11 5.33
N THR A 161 13.46 10.88 4.81
CA THR A 161 12.27 10.00 4.88
C THR A 161 11.80 9.80 6.32
N LEU A 162 12.69 9.36 7.21
CA LEU A 162 12.34 9.12 8.62
C LEU A 162 12.14 10.40 9.42
N HIS A 163 12.77 11.51 8.99
CA HIS A 163 12.50 12.83 9.56
C HIS A 163 11.05 13.27 9.32
N LEU A 164 10.57 13.13 8.08
CA LEU A 164 9.18 13.44 7.75
C LEU A 164 8.22 12.43 8.39
N ALA A 165 8.49 11.13 8.27
CA ALA A 165 7.64 10.06 8.83
C ALA A 165 7.39 10.22 10.33
N ALA A 166 8.41 10.64 11.10
CA ALA A 166 8.27 10.87 12.54
C ALA A 166 7.29 12.00 12.91
N LYS A 167 6.98 12.90 11.97
CA LYS A 167 6.07 14.05 12.16
C LYS A 167 4.65 13.78 11.65
N LEU A 168 4.44 12.77 10.81
CA LEU A 168 3.17 12.49 10.15
C LEU A 168 2.42 11.32 10.85
N PRO A 169 1.40 11.61 11.68
CA PRO A 169 0.76 10.57 12.49
C PRO A 169 -0.18 9.64 11.70
N ARG A 170 -0.59 10.02 10.49
CA ARG A 170 -1.54 9.26 9.66
C ARG A 170 -0.92 8.77 8.35
N LEU A 171 0.40 8.68 8.29
CA LEU A 171 1.10 8.24 7.10
C LEU A 171 0.68 6.80 6.75
N ARG A 172 0.54 6.50 5.45
CA ARG A 172 0.11 5.16 5.01
C ARG A 172 1.16 4.10 5.30
N GLY A 173 2.43 4.41 5.04
CA GLY A 173 3.53 3.48 5.25
C GLY A 173 4.87 4.10 4.89
N VAL A 174 5.93 3.40 5.28
CA VAL A 174 7.32 3.76 4.97
C VAL A 174 8.03 2.56 4.36
N VAL A 175 8.79 2.80 3.30
CA VAL A 175 9.74 1.85 2.73
C VAL A 175 11.15 2.37 2.96
N LEU A 176 11.99 1.55 3.58
CA LEU A 176 13.40 1.82 3.81
C LEU A 176 14.22 0.84 2.98
N HIS A 177 14.95 1.37 2.00
CA HIS A 177 15.76 0.59 1.07
C HIS A 177 17.25 0.81 1.36
N SER A 178 17.97 -0.24 1.77
CA SER A 178 19.40 -0.19 2.15
C SER A 178 19.71 0.95 3.12
N ALA A 179 18.82 1.18 4.09
CA ALA A 179 18.78 2.38 4.91
C ALA A 179 19.87 2.40 6.01
N ILE A 180 20.20 3.61 6.47
CA ILE A 180 21.25 3.84 7.46
C ILE A 180 20.67 4.05 8.86
N LEU A 181 21.30 3.49 9.90
CA LEU A 181 20.99 3.82 11.29
C LEU A 181 21.40 5.26 11.64
N SER A 182 22.58 5.68 11.15
CA SER A 182 23.10 7.03 11.12
C SER A 182 24.38 7.12 10.29
N GLY A 183 24.83 8.33 9.94
CA GLY A 183 25.99 8.55 9.08
C GLY A 183 27.30 8.01 9.67
N LEU A 184 27.58 8.28 10.95
CA LEU A 184 28.82 7.79 11.59
C LEU A 184 28.86 6.27 11.72
N ARG A 185 27.70 5.61 11.85
CA ARG A 185 27.64 4.15 11.94
C ARG A 185 27.99 3.49 10.61
N VAL A 186 27.74 4.17 9.50
CA VAL A 186 28.17 3.71 8.18
C VAL A 186 29.69 3.86 8.06
N LEU A 187 30.22 5.04 8.37
CA LEU A 187 31.64 5.35 8.17
C LEU A 187 32.59 4.62 9.14
N CYS A 188 32.18 4.47 10.41
CA CYS A 188 33.08 4.01 11.47
C CYS A 188 32.62 2.71 12.15
N HIS A 189 31.51 2.10 11.71
CA HIS A 189 30.91 0.91 12.33
C HIS A 189 30.71 1.00 13.86
N VAL A 190 30.51 2.21 14.39
CA VAL A 190 30.40 2.46 15.83
C VAL A 190 29.04 2.07 16.39
N LYS A 191 29.00 1.66 17.67
CA LYS A 191 27.73 1.36 18.37
C LYS A 191 27.11 2.57 19.08
N PHE A 192 27.81 3.70 19.18
CA PHE A 192 27.35 4.90 19.89
C PHE A 192 26.85 5.99 18.94
N THR A 193 25.96 6.86 19.43
CA THR A 193 25.44 8.00 18.67
C THR A 193 26.03 9.29 19.23
N PHE A 194 26.83 9.98 18.43
CA PHE A 194 27.48 11.24 18.82
C PHE A 194 26.62 12.45 18.51
N CYS A 195 26.90 13.59 19.17
CA CYS A 195 26.14 14.82 18.93
C CYS A 195 26.27 15.33 17.48
N PHE A 196 27.43 15.11 16.84
CA PHE A 196 27.75 15.50 15.45
C PHE A 196 27.34 14.45 14.39
N ASP A 197 26.70 13.36 14.79
CA ASP A 197 26.21 12.34 13.86
C ASP A 197 25.03 12.87 13.03
N ILE A 198 25.01 12.57 11.73
CA ILE A 198 23.94 12.96 10.82
C ILE A 198 22.95 11.83 10.64
N TYR A 199 21.70 12.18 10.34
CA TYR A 199 20.64 11.22 10.05
C TYR A 199 20.48 10.15 11.13
N LYS A 200 20.37 10.59 12.40
CA LYS A 200 20.15 9.73 13.58
C LYS A 200 18.81 8.98 13.52
N ASN A 201 18.65 8.11 12.54
CA ASN A 201 17.44 7.37 12.21
C ASN A 201 17.07 6.39 13.33
N ILE A 202 18.07 5.89 14.06
CA ILE A 202 17.89 5.16 15.33
C ILE A 202 16.92 5.85 16.30
N ASN A 203 16.91 7.19 16.36
CA ASN A 203 16.02 7.96 17.22
C ASN A 203 14.66 8.25 16.57
N LYS A 204 14.66 8.41 15.24
CA LYS A 204 13.45 8.79 14.48
C LYS A 204 12.51 7.61 14.25
N ILE A 205 13.05 6.42 13.97
CA ILE A 205 12.26 5.22 13.66
C ILE A 205 11.26 4.87 14.77
N ARG A 206 11.65 5.08 16.04
CA ARG A 206 10.81 4.87 17.22
C ARG A 206 9.59 5.80 17.28
N LYS A 207 9.57 6.88 16.49
CA LYS A 207 8.48 7.86 16.44
C LYS A 207 7.51 7.59 15.28
N VAL A 208 7.89 6.75 14.32
CA VAL A 208 7.04 6.38 13.17
C VAL A 208 5.86 5.53 13.65
N LYS A 209 4.65 5.83 13.18
CA LYS A 209 3.36 5.29 13.67
C LYS A 209 2.58 4.51 12.60
N CYS A 210 3.27 4.01 11.59
CA CYS A 210 2.69 3.32 10.45
C CYS A 210 3.57 2.12 10.07
N PRO A 211 3.07 1.20 9.22
CA PRO A 211 3.83 0.06 8.74
C PRO A 211 5.16 0.49 8.10
N VAL A 212 6.25 -0.16 8.50
CA VAL A 212 7.60 0.06 7.97
C VAL A 212 8.12 -1.20 7.29
N LEU A 213 8.25 -1.17 5.98
CA LEU A 213 8.97 -2.19 5.21
C LEU A 213 10.46 -1.83 5.14
N VAL A 214 11.32 -2.80 5.45
CA VAL A 214 12.77 -2.69 5.23
C VAL A 214 13.18 -3.68 4.14
N ILE A 215 13.95 -3.20 3.18
CA ILE A 215 14.57 -3.98 2.11
C ILE A 215 16.08 -3.78 2.20
N HIS A 216 16.86 -4.85 2.28
CA HIS A 216 18.31 -4.77 2.37
C HIS A 216 18.99 -6.01 1.79
N GLY A 217 20.10 -5.83 1.09
CA GLY A 217 20.96 -6.90 0.60
C GLY A 217 21.86 -7.47 1.69
N THR A 218 22.04 -8.78 1.74
CA THR A 218 22.89 -9.42 2.77
C THR A 218 24.38 -9.23 2.53
N GLU A 219 24.78 -8.87 1.31
CA GLU A 219 26.15 -8.63 0.87
C GLU A 219 26.38 -7.14 0.53
N ASP A 220 25.63 -6.26 1.19
CA ASP A 220 25.80 -4.81 1.09
C ASP A 220 27.13 -4.38 1.72
N ASP A 221 28.06 -3.99 0.85
CA ASP A 221 29.44 -3.57 1.13
C ASP A 221 29.56 -2.08 1.48
N VAL A 222 28.50 -1.29 1.26
CA VAL A 222 28.47 0.15 1.56
C VAL A 222 27.77 0.40 2.90
N VAL A 223 26.60 -0.20 3.10
CA VAL A 223 25.81 -0.10 4.33
C VAL A 223 25.51 -1.51 4.81
N ASN A 224 26.27 -1.97 5.80
CA ASN A 224 26.07 -3.30 6.37
C ASN A 224 24.58 -3.54 6.73
N TRP A 225 24.04 -4.68 6.30
CA TRP A 225 22.60 -5.02 6.42
C TRP A 225 22.06 -5.02 7.85
N LEU A 226 22.93 -5.11 8.86
CA LEU A 226 22.58 -4.90 10.27
C LEU A 226 21.95 -3.52 10.53
N HIS A 227 22.21 -2.53 9.68
CA HIS A 227 21.53 -1.23 9.75
C HIS A 227 20.03 -1.36 9.47
N GLY A 228 19.67 -2.02 8.37
CA GLY A 228 18.30 -2.33 8.03
C GLY A 228 17.65 -3.21 9.11
N GLU A 229 18.34 -4.25 9.56
CA GLU A 229 17.85 -5.14 10.62
C GLU A 229 17.56 -4.39 11.92
N GLY A 230 18.46 -3.49 12.32
CA GLY A 230 18.27 -2.64 13.50
C GLY A 230 17.07 -1.70 13.38
N LEU A 231 16.92 -1.04 12.22
CA LEU A 231 15.76 -0.17 11.96
C LEU A 231 14.45 -0.96 12.01
N TRP A 232 14.42 -2.13 11.40
CA TRP A 232 13.26 -3.02 11.42
C TRP A 232 12.87 -3.42 12.84
N LYS A 233 13.83 -3.89 13.66
CA LYS A 233 13.60 -4.28 15.07
C LYS A 233 13.10 -3.12 15.94
N MET A 234 13.47 -1.87 15.61
CA MET A 234 13.07 -0.68 16.36
C MET A 234 11.79 -0.01 15.86
N ALA A 235 11.26 -0.43 14.72
CA ALA A 235 9.99 0.07 14.21
C ALA A 235 8.83 -0.34 15.14
N LYS A 236 7.84 0.54 15.31
CA LYS A 236 6.66 0.24 16.11
C LYS A 236 5.71 -0.74 15.41
N GLU A 237 5.60 -0.59 14.10
CA GLU A 237 4.80 -1.44 13.23
C GLU A 237 5.71 -2.00 12.13
N PRO A 238 6.61 -2.94 12.45
CA PRO A 238 7.47 -3.55 11.46
C PRO A 238 6.62 -4.39 10.50
N TYR A 239 6.73 -4.12 9.21
CA TYR A 239 6.21 -5.00 8.16
C TYR A 239 7.21 -6.13 7.89
N GLU A 240 6.79 -7.24 7.31
CA GLU A 240 7.71 -8.34 6.96
C GLU A 240 8.88 -7.82 6.09
N PRO A 241 10.14 -7.93 6.55
CA PRO A 241 11.28 -7.35 5.85
C PRO A 241 11.66 -8.22 4.64
N LEU A 242 12.34 -7.62 3.67
CA LEU A 242 12.95 -8.33 2.54
C LEU A 242 14.47 -8.29 2.67
N TRP A 243 15.07 -9.42 3.05
CA TRP A 243 16.52 -9.62 3.02
C TRP A 243 16.91 -10.34 1.74
N ILE A 244 17.57 -9.63 0.81
CA ILE A 244 17.96 -10.19 -0.49
C ILE A 244 19.32 -10.86 -0.34
N LYS A 245 19.33 -12.20 -0.37
CA LYS A 245 20.55 -13.00 -0.30
C LYS A 245 21.43 -12.72 -1.53
N GLY A 246 22.70 -12.39 -1.31
CA GLY A 246 23.64 -12.01 -2.38
C GLY A 246 23.43 -10.59 -2.94
N GLY A 247 22.42 -9.86 -2.45
CA GLY A 247 22.18 -8.48 -2.84
C GLY A 247 23.23 -7.55 -2.24
N GLY A 248 23.74 -6.63 -3.05
CA GLY A 248 24.63 -5.53 -2.66
C GLY A 248 23.89 -4.21 -2.50
N HIS A 249 24.60 -3.08 -2.39
CA HIS A 249 23.97 -1.78 -2.11
C HIS A 249 23.11 -1.21 -3.25
N CYS A 250 23.57 -1.40 -4.50
CA CYS A 250 23.06 -0.70 -5.69
C CYS A 250 22.43 -1.63 -6.74
N ASN A 251 22.16 -2.90 -6.41
CA ASN A 251 21.66 -3.88 -7.37
C ASN A 251 20.35 -4.57 -6.95
N LEU A 252 19.75 -4.16 -5.83
CA LEU A 252 18.59 -4.85 -5.27
C LEU A 252 17.37 -4.80 -6.20
N GLU A 253 17.22 -3.72 -6.95
CA GLU A 253 16.16 -3.53 -7.93
C GLU A 253 16.19 -4.55 -9.07
N LEU A 254 17.35 -5.18 -9.33
CA LEU A 254 17.52 -6.21 -10.35
C LEU A 254 16.96 -7.57 -9.91
N TYR A 255 16.77 -7.78 -8.61
CA TYR A 255 16.25 -9.04 -8.09
C TYR A 255 14.72 -9.08 -8.22
N PRO A 256 14.13 -10.17 -8.74
CA PRO A 256 12.68 -10.26 -8.93
C PRO A 256 11.90 -10.19 -7.60
N ASP A 257 12.54 -10.61 -6.49
CA ASP A 257 12.01 -10.51 -5.14
C ASP A 257 11.68 -9.07 -4.74
N TYR A 258 12.50 -8.11 -5.16
CA TYR A 258 12.34 -6.69 -4.83
C TYR A 258 10.97 -6.17 -5.26
N ILE A 259 10.66 -6.28 -6.55
CA ILE A 259 9.40 -5.75 -7.07
C ILE A 259 8.19 -6.56 -6.59
N ARG A 260 8.35 -7.87 -6.42
CA ARG A 260 7.30 -8.76 -5.91
C ARG A 260 6.89 -8.38 -4.49
N HIS A 261 7.87 -8.17 -3.61
CA HIS A 261 7.62 -7.83 -2.22
C HIS A 261 7.08 -6.42 -2.06
N LEU A 262 7.63 -5.46 -2.80
CA LEU A 262 7.08 -4.09 -2.85
C LEU A 262 5.62 -4.09 -3.30
N ARG A 263 5.28 -4.82 -4.36
CA ARG A 263 3.89 -4.92 -4.83
C ARG A 263 2.96 -5.50 -3.77
N ARG A 264 3.41 -6.51 -3.01
CA ARG A 264 2.64 -7.06 -1.88
C ARG A 264 2.39 -5.99 -0.82
N PHE A 265 3.43 -5.29 -0.40
CA PHE A 265 3.32 -4.22 0.59
C PHE A 265 2.36 -3.11 0.14
N ILE A 266 2.53 -2.58 -1.09
CA ILE A 266 1.65 -1.54 -1.64
C ILE A 266 0.19 -2.02 -1.69
N HIS A 267 -0.05 -3.25 -2.16
CA HIS A 267 -1.39 -3.81 -2.24
C HIS A 267 -2.07 -3.92 -0.87
N GLU A 268 -1.33 -4.35 0.17
CA GLU A 268 -1.86 -4.41 1.52
C GLU A 268 -2.18 -3.01 2.08
N MET A 269 -1.33 -2.01 1.78
CA MET A 269 -1.59 -0.62 2.15
C MET A 269 -2.87 -0.07 1.47
N GLU A 270 -3.15 -0.44 0.22
CA GLU A 270 -4.40 -0.11 -0.46
C GLU A 270 -5.62 -0.79 0.17
N ASN A 271 -5.47 -2.04 0.60
CA ASN A 271 -6.54 -2.81 1.24
C ASN A 271 -6.92 -2.22 2.61
N ILE A 272 -5.94 -1.82 3.43
CA ILE A 272 -6.19 -1.12 4.70
C ILE A 272 -7.04 0.14 4.45
N THR A 273 -6.70 0.90 3.41
CA THR A 273 -7.48 2.09 3.01
C THR A 273 -8.92 1.74 2.66
N THR A 274 -9.12 0.65 1.92
CA THR A 274 -10.43 0.17 1.49
C THR A 274 -11.27 -0.27 2.69
N GLU A 275 -10.69 -1.02 3.63
CA GLU A 275 -11.38 -1.46 4.85
C GLU A 275 -11.79 -0.28 5.73
N ILE A 276 -10.90 0.70 5.95
CA ILE A 276 -11.22 1.92 6.70
C ILE A 276 -12.36 2.70 6.02
N ARG A 277 -12.30 2.87 4.69
CA ARG A 277 -13.36 3.55 3.92
C ARG A 277 -14.68 2.81 4.02
N LEU A 278 -14.69 1.48 3.86
CA LEU A 278 -15.88 0.64 4.00
C LEU A 278 -16.44 0.68 5.42
N LYS A 279 -15.60 0.69 6.45
CA LYS A 279 -16.03 0.82 7.85
C LYS A 279 -16.71 2.17 8.10
N LYS A 280 -16.14 3.28 7.61
CA LYS A 280 -16.76 4.62 7.68
C LYS A 280 -18.10 4.66 6.94
N ILE A 281 -18.18 4.09 5.73
CA ILE A 281 -19.44 4.00 4.96
C ILE A 281 -20.49 3.18 5.72
N ARG A 282 -20.14 1.99 6.24
CA ARG A 282 -21.04 1.15 7.05
C ARG A 282 -21.51 1.88 8.30
N GLN A 283 -20.62 2.60 8.99
CA GLN A 283 -20.99 3.43 10.15
C GLN A 283 -21.96 4.55 9.76
N ASN A 284 -21.73 5.25 8.64
CA ASN A 284 -22.64 6.29 8.14
C ASN A 284 -23.98 5.73 7.66
N LEU A 285 -24.01 4.51 7.11
CA LEU A 285 -25.25 3.82 6.74
C LEU A 285 -26.01 3.32 7.99
N CYS A 286 -25.31 2.89 9.04
CA CYS A 286 -25.90 2.47 10.30
C CYS A 286 -26.29 3.66 11.22
N LEU A 287 -25.68 4.84 11.04
CA LEU A 287 -25.99 6.07 11.78
C LEU A 287 -26.83 7.02 10.92
N LYS A 288 -28.13 6.74 10.85
CA LYS A 288 -29.16 7.79 10.76
C LYS A 288 -30.22 7.55 11.84
N PRO A 289 -30.03 8.04 13.08
CA PRO A 289 -31.15 8.31 13.95
C PRO A 289 -31.91 9.50 13.35
N ARG A 290 -33.21 9.33 13.06
CA ARG A 290 -34.09 10.47 12.75
C ARG A 290 -33.97 11.49 13.89
N SER A 291 -33.74 12.76 13.55
CA SER A 291 -33.87 13.88 14.48
C SER A 291 -35.27 13.83 15.10
N LYS A 292 -35.34 13.73 16.43
CA LYS A 292 -36.58 14.00 17.16
C LYS A 292 -36.81 15.52 17.11
N THR A 293 -37.55 15.97 16.12
CA THR A 293 -38.38 17.16 16.27
C THR A 293 -39.74 16.69 16.76
N ASP A 294 -40.14 17.20 17.92
CA ASP A 294 -41.45 16.96 18.51
C ASP A 294 -42.56 17.41 17.57
N SER A 295 -43.35 16.44 17.10
CA SER A 295 -44.80 16.57 17.01
C SER A 295 -45.39 15.20 16.69
N ASN A 296 -46.35 14.78 17.51
CA ASN A 296 -47.15 13.59 17.32
C ASN A 296 -47.92 13.65 16.00
N LYS A 297 -47.32 13.18 14.90
CA LYS A 297 -48.03 12.67 13.72
C LYS A 297 -47.32 11.42 13.22
N CYS A 298 -47.97 10.28 13.43
CA CYS A 298 -47.53 8.97 12.97
C CYS A 298 -47.63 8.88 11.43
N CYS A 299 -46.69 9.49 10.71
CA CYS A 299 -46.53 9.29 9.27
C CYS A 299 -45.74 8.00 9.03
N ARG A 300 -46.47 6.88 8.98
CA ARG A 300 -45.98 5.60 8.46
C ARG A 300 -45.53 5.80 7.00
N PHE A 301 -44.23 5.90 6.76
CA PHE A 301 -43.69 5.65 5.43
C PHE A 301 -43.93 4.18 5.11
N LYS A 302 -44.99 3.91 4.32
CA LYS A 302 -45.24 2.60 3.74
C LYS A 302 -44.11 2.32 2.75
N LEU A 303 -43.13 1.50 3.16
CA LEU A 303 -42.31 0.78 2.19
C LEU A 303 -43.29 -0.04 1.33
N TRP A 304 -43.48 0.35 0.08
CA TRP A 304 -44.35 -0.35 -0.84
C TRP A 304 -43.68 -1.69 -1.18
N ARG A 305 -44.12 -2.75 -0.50
CA ARG A 305 -43.71 -4.11 -0.82
C ARG A 305 -44.59 -4.60 -1.98
N PRO A 306 -44.02 -5.13 -3.07
CA PRO A 306 -44.81 -5.54 -4.23
C PRO A 306 -45.85 -6.57 -3.80
N LYS A 307 -47.11 -6.33 -4.18
CA LYS A 307 -48.21 -7.27 -3.97
C LYS A 307 -48.08 -8.40 -4.99
N CYS A 308 -48.46 -9.62 -4.59
CA CYS A 308 -48.51 -10.76 -5.51
C CYS A 308 -49.51 -10.43 -6.65
N PRO A 309 -49.11 -10.55 -7.93
CA PRO A 309 -49.88 -10.03 -9.06
C PRO A 309 -51.23 -10.73 -9.27
N GLU A 310 -51.44 -11.93 -8.71
CA GLU A 310 -52.71 -12.66 -8.86
C GLU A 310 -53.71 -12.44 -7.72
N CYS A 311 -53.26 -12.08 -6.51
CA CYS A 311 -54.16 -12.09 -5.34
C CYS A 311 -54.10 -10.84 -4.44
N LEU A 312 -53.25 -9.86 -4.76
CA LEU A 312 -53.17 -8.52 -4.15
C LEU A 312 -53.01 -8.44 -2.61
N ARG A 313 -52.83 -9.58 -1.91
CA ARG A 313 -52.61 -9.65 -0.45
C ARG A 313 -51.11 -9.63 -0.10
N PRO A 314 -50.71 -8.90 0.95
CA PRO A 314 -49.35 -8.97 1.48
C PRO A 314 -49.14 -10.29 2.27
N ARG A 315 -48.08 -11.06 1.93
CA ARG A 315 -47.71 -12.37 2.51
C ARG A 315 -48.61 -13.56 2.15
N CYS A 316 -48.82 -13.83 0.86
CA CYS A 316 -49.38 -15.10 0.43
C CYS A 316 -48.34 -16.23 0.53
N ILE A 317 -48.49 -17.15 1.49
CA ILE A 317 -47.60 -18.30 1.70
C ILE A 317 -47.65 -19.30 0.53
N LYS A 318 -48.78 -19.40 -0.19
CA LYS A 318 -48.95 -20.35 -1.30
C LYS A 318 -48.08 -20.05 -2.53
N CYS A 319 -47.72 -18.79 -2.77
CA CYS A 319 -47.03 -18.37 -4.02
C CYS A 319 -45.52 -18.11 -3.84
N SER A 320 -44.99 -18.25 -2.62
CA SER A 320 -43.69 -17.66 -2.27
C SER A 320 -42.50 -18.62 -2.34
N TRP A 321 -42.69 -19.94 -2.52
CA TRP A 321 -41.59 -20.90 -2.52
C TRP A 321 -41.77 -21.98 -3.58
N GLY A 322 -41.18 -21.73 -4.75
CA GLY A 322 -40.96 -22.70 -5.83
C GLY A 322 -40.11 -22.07 -6.93
N PRO A 323 -39.08 -22.77 -7.46
CA PRO A 323 -38.21 -22.20 -8.50
C PRO A 323 -39.03 -21.87 -9.75
N ARG A 324 -38.76 -20.72 -10.36
CA ARG A 324 -39.39 -20.29 -11.62
C ARG A 324 -38.64 -20.89 -12.81
N CYS A 325 -39.38 -21.27 -13.86
CA CYS A 325 -38.80 -21.73 -15.13
C CYS A 325 -38.07 -20.57 -15.83
N THR A 326 -36.86 -20.81 -16.33
CA THR A 326 -35.96 -19.76 -16.83
C THR A 326 -36.34 -19.18 -18.19
N GLU A 327 -37.17 -19.85 -18.99
CA GLU A 327 -37.63 -19.32 -20.28
C GLU A 327 -38.95 -18.54 -20.21
N CYS A 328 -39.87 -18.88 -19.30
CA CYS A 328 -41.22 -18.28 -19.26
C CYS A 328 -41.57 -17.57 -17.94
N TRP A 329 -40.68 -17.61 -16.95
CA TRP A 329 -40.76 -16.84 -15.69
C TRP A 329 -42.04 -17.02 -14.85
N ARG A 330 -42.86 -18.05 -15.10
CA ARG A 330 -44.05 -18.38 -14.29
C ARG A 330 -43.77 -19.45 -13.21
N PRO A 331 -44.45 -19.41 -12.04
CA PRO A 331 -44.35 -20.46 -11.02
C PRO A 331 -45.24 -21.66 -11.41
N ARG A 332 -44.66 -22.88 -11.46
CA ARG A 332 -45.34 -24.16 -11.79
C ARG A 332 -46.09 -24.16 -13.13
N CYS A 333 -45.35 -24.21 -14.23
CA CYS A 333 -45.94 -24.50 -15.55
C CYS A 333 -46.02 -26.02 -15.76
N SER A 334 -47.23 -26.60 -15.76
CA SER A 334 -47.47 -28.01 -16.13
C SER A 334 -47.65 -28.20 -17.64
N SER A 335 -47.57 -27.13 -18.43
CA SER A 335 -47.93 -27.12 -19.86
C SER A 335 -46.73 -26.88 -20.78
N CYS A 336 -45.51 -26.82 -20.24
CA CYS A 336 -44.30 -26.61 -21.02
C CYS A 336 -43.69 -27.97 -21.40
N VAL A 337 -44.05 -28.46 -22.58
CA VAL A 337 -43.71 -29.81 -23.07
C VAL A 337 -42.19 -30.04 -23.24
N LYS A 338 -41.36 -28.98 -23.18
CA LYS A 338 -39.90 -29.06 -23.38
C LYS A 338 -39.05 -29.35 -22.12
N CYS A 339 -39.63 -29.40 -20.91
CA CYS A 339 -38.88 -29.62 -19.67
C CYS A 339 -39.10 -30.99 -18.99
N CYS A 340 -39.95 -31.86 -19.53
CA CYS A 340 -39.78 -33.28 -19.23
C CYS A 340 -38.64 -33.74 -20.13
N TRP A 341 -37.49 -34.10 -19.57
CA TRP A 341 -36.63 -35.21 -19.99
C TRP A 341 -35.24 -35.05 -19.33
N ARG A 342 -34.98 -35.97 -18.38
CA ARG A 342 -33.69 -36.43 -17.84
C ARG A 342 -32.97 -35.55 -16.79
N ALA A 343 -33.25 -35.86 -15.52
CA ALA A 343 -32.18 -35.92 -14.51
C ALA A 343 -31.63 -37.37 -14.46
N PRO A 344 -30.33 -37.59 -14.23
CA PRO A 344 -29.70 -38.90 -14.29
C PRO A 344 -30.12 -39.78 -13.11
N SER A 345 -30.32 -41.06 -13.40
CA SER A 345 -30.62 -42.14 -12.48
C SER A 345 -29.53 -42.32 -11.41
N CYS A 346 -29.95 -42.49 -10.16
CA CYS A 346 -29.11 -43.05 -9.11
C CYS A 346 -28.91 -44.57 -9.40
N PRO A 347 -27.70 -45.15 -9.35
CA PRO A 347 -27.44 -46.48 -9.92
C PRO A 347 -28.01 -47.67 -9.13
N LYS A 348 -28.73 -47.47 -8.02
CA LYS A 348 -28.98 -48.55 -7.05
C LYS A 348 -30.44 -48.82 -6.62
N CYS A 349 -31.46 -48.14 -7.14
CA CYS A 349 -32.85 -48.56 -6.85
C CYS A 349 -33.89 -47.94 -7.81
N PRO A 350 -34.69 -48.77 -8.53
CA PRO A 350 -35.83 -48.30 -9.30
C PRO A 350 -37.12 -48.61 -8.55
N ARG A 351 -37.63 -47.71 -7.69
CA ARG A 351 -39.04 -47.68 -7.26
C ARG A 351 -39.39 -46.37 -6.53
N PRO A 352 -40.61 -45.80 -6.68
CA PRO A 352 -40.89 -44.40 -6.35
C PRO A 352 -41.40 -44.13 -4.92
N SER A 353 -41.38 -45.10 -4.01
CA SER A 353 -41.94 -44.92 -2.66
C SER A 353 -41.30 -45.85 -1.64
N CYS A 354 -40.26 -45.37 -0.95
CA CYS A 354 -39.66 -46.07 0.19
C CYS A 354 -40.03 -45.34 1.50
N PRO A 355 -40.73 -45.97 2.47
CA PRO A 355 -41.18 -45.31 3.70
C PRO A 355 -40.09 -45.12 4.77
N LYS A 356 -38.81 -45.31 4.45
CA LYS A 356 -37.70 -45.43 5.44
C LYS A 356 -36.63 -44.32 5.41
N CYS A 357 -36.89 -43.17 4.79
CA CYS A 357 -35.96 -42.02 4.87
C CYS A 357 -36.49 -40.95 5.83
N PRO A 358 -35.94 -40.81 7.06
CA PRO A 358 -36.38 -39.81 8.01
C PRO A 358 -35.53 -38.55 7.86
N ARG A 359 -36.09 -37.49 7.26
CA ARG A 359 -35.73 -36.12 7.63
C ARG A 359 -36.96 -35.20 7.55
N PRO A 360 -37.62 -34.91 8.69
CA PRO A 360 -38.60 -33.85 8.78
C PRO A 360 -37.94 -32.50 9.11
N SER A 361 -38.67 -31.46 8.79
CA SER A 361 -38.43 -30.02 8.96
C SER A 361 -38.53 -29.52 10.42
N CYS A 362 -37.78 -28.44 10.70
CA CYS A 362 -38.11 -27.25 11.51
C CYS A 362 -38.41 -27.30 13.03
N CYS A 363 -37.70 -26.40 13.74
CA CYS A 363 -38.09 -25.54 14.88
C CYS A 363 -38.42 -26.16 16.25
N CYS A 364 -37.58 -25.89 17.27
CA CYS A 364 -37.93 -25.16 18.51
C CYS A 364 -36.75 -25.05 19.51
N ARG A 365 -36.76 -23.96 20.30
CA ARG A 365 -35.86 -23.65 21.42
C ARG A 365 -36.11 -24.58 22.63
N ILE A 366 -35.08 -24.76 23.47
CA ILE A 366 -35.04 -24.92 24.95
C ILE A 366 -34.04 -26.02 25.39
N ARG A 367 -33.31 -25.71 26.47
CA ARG A 367 -32.26 -26.49 27.16
C ARG A 367 -32.66 -27.95 27.45
N CYS A 368 -31.72 -28.88 27.23
CA CYS A 368 -31.46 -30.05 28.07
C CYS A 368 -30.06 -30.63 27.73
N LEU A 369 -29.11 -30.47 28.65
CA LEU A 369 -28.04 -31.45 28.92
C LEU A 369 -28.62 -32.48 29.91
N PRO A 370 -27.96 -33.61 30.25
CA PRO A 370 -26.89 -34.39 29.58
C PRO A 370 -27.32 -35.86 29.39
N TRP A 371 -26.46 -36.77 28.87
CA TRP A 371 -26.16 -38.10 29.46
C TRP A 371 -25.23 -38.94 28.57
N ARG A 372 -24.25 -39.56 29.23
CA ARG A 372 -23.38 -40.63 28.76
C ARG A 372 -24.15 -41.95 28.71
N CYS A 373 -23.84 -42.82 27.75
CA CYS A 373 -23.73 -44.28 27.90
C CYS A 373 -23.09 -44.82 26.58
N CYS A 374 -21.86 -45.33 26.54
CA CYS A 374 -21.32 -46.57 27.15
C CYS A 374 -21.44 -47.80 26.22
N PHE A 375 -20.26 -48.33 25.86
CA PHE A 375 -19.94 -49.71 25.44
C PHE A 375 -20.47 -50.21 24.08
N GLY A 376 -19.72 -50.99 23.29
CA GLY A 376 -18.62 -51.87 23.66
C GLY A 376 -17.69 -52.31 22.52
N LYS A 377 -16.61 -52.95 22.99
CA LYS A 377 -15.48 -53.60 22.30
C LYS A 377 -15.89 -54.76 21.39
N GLN A 378 -15.07 -55.03 20.37
CA GLN A 378 -14.45 -56.32 20.02
C GLN A 378 -13.45 -56.05 18.87
N SER A 379 -12.13 -56.07 19.07
CA SER A 379 -11.17 -57.19 19.26
C SER A 379 -10.69 -57.85 17.95
N GLY A 380 -9.37 -57.86 17.77
CA GLY A 380 -8.59 -58.64 16.77
C GLY A 380 -7.34 -57.86 16.33
N MET A 381 -6.20 -57.93 17.05
CA MET A 381 -5.05 -58.86 16.81
C MET A 381 -4.62 -58.91 15.33
N ASN A 382 -3.36 -58.76 14.91
CA ASN A 382 -2.08 -58.92 15.60
C ASN A 382 -0.92 -58.41 14.68
N ARG A 383 0.20 -57.97 15.31
CA ARG A 383 1.65 -58.08 14.93
C ARG A 383 2.11 -57.52 13.56
N LYS A 384 3.04 -56.55 13.42
CA LYS A 384 4.43 -56.33 13.93
C LYS A 384 5.47 -57.42 13.56
N GLN A 385 6.63 -56.90 13.12
CA GLN A 385 7.95 -57.50 12.80
C GLN A 385 8.17 -57.88 11.33
N ASP A 386 9.32 -57.65 10.70
CA ASP A 386 10.57 -56.93 11.00
C ASP A 386 11.31 -56.77 9.64
N GLY A 387 12.25 -55.83 9.56
CA GLY A 387 13.12 -55.60 8.40
C GLY A 387 13.79 -54.25 8.46
#